data_AF-A0A9Q0D7K4-F1
#
_entry.id   AF-A0A9Q0D7K4-F1
#
_cell.length_a   1.000
_cell.length_b   1.000
_cell.length_c   1.000
_cell.angle_alpha   90.00
_cell.angle_beta   90.00
_cell.angle_gamma   90.00
#
_symmetry.space_group_name_H-M   'P 1'
#
loop_
_entity.id
_entity.type
_entity.pdbx_description
1 polymer ?
#
loop_
_entity_poly.entity_id
_entity_poly.type
_entity_poly.pdbx_seq_one_letter_code
_entity_poly.pdbx_strand_id
1 'polypeptide(L)'
;MVKQETIRSGMGATVPENRVGLVVANLTVIDADQPHSPNWNAVYRIISGDPSNHFSMRTDPVSNDGMVTVVKPVDYEMNRAFMLTVVVSNQAHLASGIQSSLQSTAGVTISVQDVNEPPYFPTNPKSIRFEEGVPAGTGLTTFSAADPDRHQALKERPSTGDGLCVNGFHILTFSMDISLASAGPRKGTSM
;
A
#
# COMPACT_ATOMS: atom_id res chain seq x y z
N MET A 1 -33.94 -25.43 7.91
CA MET A 1 -33.52 -24.94 6.58
C MET A 1 -33.94 -23.49 6.50
N VAL A 2 -33.08 -22.59 6.98
CA VAL A 2 -33.30 -21.15 6.90
C VAL A 2 -31.94 -20.58 6.56
N LYS A 3 -31.85 -19.78 5.50
CA LYS A 3 -30.69 -18.92 5.32
C LYS A 3 -31.08 -17.51 5.05
N GLN A 4 -30.66 -16.68 5.99
CA GLN A 4 -30.66 -15.24 5.90
C GLN A 4 -29.39 -14.74 6.58
N GLU A 5 -28.23 -15.12 6.02
CA GLU A 5 -26.97 -14.50 6.41
C GLU A 5 -27.02 -13.03 5.97
N THR A 6 -27.27 -12.12 6.91
CA THR A 6 -27.23 -10.67 6.63
C THR A 6 -25.87 -10.15 7.00
N ILE A 7 -25.12 -9.66 6.01
CA ILE A 7 -23.81 -9.05 6.25
C ILE A 7 -23.98 -7.55 6.46
N ARG A 8 -23.41 -7.04 7.55
CA ARG A 8 -23.26 -5.60 7.77
C ARG A 8 -21.78 -5.24 7.74
N SER A 9 -21.41 -4.35 6.83
CA SER A 9 -20.09 -3.69 6.87
C SER A 9 -20.21 -2.41 7.71
N GLY A 10 -19.21 -2.16 8.57
CA GLY A 10 -19.06 -0.86 9.22
C GLY A 10 -18.84 0.24 8.19
N MET A 11 -19.33 1.46 8.44
CA MET A 11 -19.09 2.63 7.59
C MET A 11 -17.58 2.86 7.41
N GLY A 12 -17.10 2.82 6.16
CA GLY A 12 -15.78 3.29 5.71
C GLY A 12 -14.56 2.81 6.50
N ALA A 13 -13.83 1.82 5.97
CA ALA A 13 -12.53 1.42 6.52
C ALA A 13 -11.41 2.36 6.04
N THR A 14 -10.41 2.63 6.88
CA THR A 14 -9.22 3.39 6.48
C THR A 14 -7.95 2.65 6.89
N VAL A 15 -6.94 2.67 6.03
CA VAL A 15 -5.64 2.05 6.26
C VAL A 15 -4.53 3.05 5.93
N PRO A 16 -3.57 3.30 6.84
CA PRO A 16 -2.36 4.03 6.49
C PRO A 16 -1.50 3.20 5.53
N GLU A 17 -0.98 3.84 4.49
CA GLU A 17 -0.06 3.17 3.57
C GLU A 17 1.21 2.66 4.25
N ASN A 18 1.93 1.76 3.57
CA ASN A 18 3.16 1.17 4.07
C ASN A 18 3.06 0.40 5.41
N ARG A 19 1.83 0.09 5.87
CA ARG A 19 1.57 -0.63 7.12
C ARG A 19 0.91 -1.98 6.85
N VAL A 20 1.30 -2.98 7.63
CA VAL A 20 0.76 -4.35 7.59
C VAL A 20 0.36 -4.82 8.99
N GLY A 21 -0.45 -5.87 9.06
CA GLY A 21 -0.92 -6.49 10.30
C GLY A 21 -2.08 -5.76 10.98
N LEU A 22 -2.63 -4.72 10.34
CA LEU A 22 -3.75 -3.96 10.87
C LEU A 22 -5.09 -4.57 10.43
N VAL A 23 -6.03 -4.65 11.36
CA VAL A 23 -7.44 -4.95 11.07
C VAL A 23 -8.11 -3.67 10.62
N VAL A 24 -8.61 -3.66 9.40
CA VAL A 24 -9.12 -2.43 8.74
C VAL A 24 -10.65 -2.40 8.65
N ALA A 25 -11.30 -3.56 8.66
CA ALA A 25 -12.75 -3.66 8.64
C ALA A 25 -13.22 -4.91 9.36
N ASN A 26 -14.39 -4.82 10.01
CA ASN A 26 -15.13 -5.96 10.54
C ASN A 26 -16.45 -6.10 9.78
N LEU A 27 -16.81 -7.34 9.45
CA LEU A 27 -18.06 -7.71 8.82
C LEU A 27 -18.83 -8.61 9.76
N THR A 28 -19.97 -8.11 10.24
CA THR A 28 -20.85 -8.89 11.11
C THR A 28 -21.84 -9.67 10.27
N VAL A 29 -21.97 -10.95 10.58
CA VAL A 29 -22.99 -11.84 10.02
C VAL A 29 -23.99 -12.21 11.11
N ILE A 30 -25.26 -12.29 10.74
CA ILE A 30 -26.31 -12.82 11.61
C ILE A 30 -26.77 -14.13 11.00
N ASP A 31 -26.65 -15.21 11.78
CA ASP A 31 -27.11 -16.56 11.42
C ASP A 31 -28.05 -17.08 12.52
N ALA A 32 -29.13 -17.73 12.11
CA ALA A 32 -30.17 -18.26 12.98
C ALA A 32 -29.91 -19.72 13.42
N ASP A 33 -28.90 -20.37 12.86
CA ASP A 33 -28.50 -21.72 13.25
C ASP A 33 -27.85 -21.75 14.64
N GLN A 34 -27.71 -22.97 15.21
CA GLN A 34 -27.17 -23.15 16.55
C GLN A 34 -25.74 -22.59 16.66
N PRO A 35 -25.46 -21.67 17.60
CA PRO A 35 -24.13 -21.10 17.79
C PRO A 35 -23.05 -22.17 17.94
N HIS A 36 -21.88 -21.92 17.36
CA HIS A 36 -20.72 -22.82 17.31
C HIS A 36 -20.95 -24.17 16.60
N SER A 37 -22.06 -24.32 15.86
CA SER A 37 -22.26 -25.47 14.97
C SER A 37 -21.62 -25.23 13.60
N PRO A 38 -21.30 -26.28 12.82
CA PRO A 38 -20.82 -26.12 11.45
C PRO A 38 -21.76 -25.35 10.51
N ASN A 39 -23.07 -25.32 10.82
CA ASN A 39 -24.06 -24.54 10.07
C ASN A 39 -24.13 -23.09 10.53
N TRP A 40 -23.48 -22.73 11.64
CA TRP A 40 -23.39 -21.35 12.12
C TRP A 40 -22.01 -20.74 11.83
N ASN A 41 -20.94 -21.53 11.96
CA ASN A 41 -19.56 -21.09 11.73
C ASN A 41 -19.38 -20.51 10.32
N ALA A 42 -19.06 -19.22 10.24
CA ALA A 42 -18.93 -18.49 8.99
C ALA A 42 -17.51 -18.59 8.40
N VAL A 43 -17.45 -18.70 7.08
CA VAL A 43 -16.23 -18.75 6.28
C VAL A 43 -16.27 -17.59 5.30
N TYR A 44 -15.37 -16.62 5.50
CA TYR A 44 -15.25 -15.43 4.67
C TYR A 44 -14.18 -15.60 3.60
N ARG A 45 -14.45 -15.11 2.39
CA ARG A 45 -13.49 -15.09 1.28
C ARG A 45 -13.60 -13.79 0.51
N ILE A 46 -12.46 -13.17 0.21
CA ILE A 46 -12.38 -12.07 -0.75
C ILE A 46 -12.41 -12.70 -2.15
N ILE A 47 -13.37 -12.30 -2.98
CA ILE A 47 -13.54 -12.85 -4.34
C ILE A 47 -13.20 -11.85 -5.44
N SER A 48 -13.16 -10.55 -5.13
CA SER A 48 -12.70 -9.52 -6.07
C SER A 48 -12.27 -8.24 -5.33
N GLY A 49 -11.64 -7.32 -6.07
CA GLY A 49 -11.25 -6.00 -5.56
C GLY A 49 -9.83 -5.89 -5.01
N ASP A 50 -9.09 -7.02 -4.97
CA ASP A 50 -7.70 -7.09 -4.51
C ASP A 50 -6.88 -8.07 -5.38
N PRO A 51 -6.48 -7.67 -6.59
CA PRO A 51 -5.75 -8.55 -7.52
C PRO A 51 -4.35 -8.94 -7.02
N SER A 52 -3.75 -8.12 -6.15
CA SER A 52 -2.39 -8.30 -5.63
C SER A 52 -2.34 -8.98 -4.26
N ASN A 53 -3.51 -9.33 -3.68
CA ASN A 53 -3.65 -9.95 -2.37
C ASN A 53 -3.00 -9.12 -1.24
N HIS A 54 -3.33 -7.83 -1.17
CA HIS A 54 -2.96 -6.93 -0.07
C HIS A 54 -3.74 -7.23 1.21
N PHE A 55 -4.93 -7.81 1.10
CA PHE A 55 -5.83 -8.08 2.22
C PHE A 55 -6.06 -9.58 2.40
N SER A 56 -6.30 -9.95 3.66
CA SER A 56 -6.74 -11.30 4.04
C SER A 56 -7.95 -11.18 4.96
N MET A 57 -8.74 -12.25 5.05
CA MET A 57 -9.85 -12.32 5.99
C MET A 57 -9.70 -13.49 6.96
N ARG A 58 -10.09 -13.25 8.21
CA ARG A 58 -10.16 -14.26 9.26
C ARG A 58 -11.51 -14.17 9.96
N THR A 59 -12.04 -15.31 10.39
CA THR A 59 -13.24 -15.35 11.22
C THR A 59 -12.86 -15.29 12.70
N ASP A 60 -13.52 -14.44 13.48
CA ASP A 60 -13.49 -14.50 14.93
C ASP A 60 -14.28 -15.73 15.40
N PRO A 61 -13.66 -16.69 16.13
CA PRO A 61 -14.31 -17.94 16.51
C PRO A 61 -15.40 -17.77 17.58
N VAL A 62 -15.45 -16.62 18.26
CA VAL A 62 -16.41 -16.31 19.33
C VAL A 62 -17.61 -15.55 18.76
N SER A 63 -17.37 -14.44 18.05
CA SER A 63 -18.46 -13.60 17.53
C SER A 63 -18.95 -14.02 16.15
N ASN A 64 -18.20 -14.87 15.44
CA ASN A 64 -18.42 -15.23 14.04
C ASN A 64 -18.15 -14.10 13.03
N ASP A 65 -17.62 -12.96 13.49
CA ASP A 65 -17.36 -11.81 12.63
C ASP A 65 -16.17 -12.06 11.68
N GLY A 66 -16.23 -11.50 10.48
CA GLY A 66 -15.13 -11.50 9.53
C GLY A 66 -14.25 -10.27 9.70
N MET A 67 -12.95 -10.46 9.93
CA MET A 67 -11.96 -9.40 10.09
C MET A 67 -11.08 -9.29 8.84
N VAL A 68 -11.13 -8.14 8.16
CA VAL A 68 -10.25 -7.82 7.05
C VAL A 68 -8.93 -7.28 7.60
N THR A 69 -7.82 -7.91 7.25
CA THR A 69 -6.47 -7.56 7.73
C THR A 69 -5.54 -7.28 6.56
N VAL A 70 -4.74 -6.23 6.66
CA VAL A 70 -3.73 -5.88 5.67
C VAL A 70 -2.51 -6.78 5.84
N VAL A 71 -2.14 -7.52 4.81
CA VAL A 71 -1.02 -8.48 4.84
C VAL A 71 0.14 -8.08 3.92
N LYS A 72 -0.10 -7.19 2.97
CA LYS A 72 0.96 -6.54 2.17
C LYS A 72 0.77 -5.02 2.22
N PRO A 73 1.85 -4.24 2.22
CA PRO A 73 1.74 -2.79 2.23
C PRO A 73 0.91 -2.32 1.04
N VAL A 74 0.08 -1.31 1.28
CA VAL A 74 -0.61 -0.55 0.24
C VAL A 74 0.13 0.77 0.04
N ASP A 75 -0.03 1.36 -1.13
CA ASP A 75 0.67 2.56 -1.61
C ASP A 75 -0.41 3.54 -2.08
N TYR A 76 -0.45 4.73 -1.48
CA TYR A 76 -1.47 5.75 -1.74
C TYR A 76 -1.35 6.34 -3.15
N GLU A 77 -0.12 6.62 -3.59
CA GLU A 77 0.22 7.14 -4.92
C GLU A 77 -0.23 6.17 -6.03
N MET A 78 -0.15 4.87 -5.76
CA MET A 78 -0.58 3.84 -6.70
C MET A 78 -2.08 3.59 -6.66
N ASN A 79 -2.69 3.46 -5.48
CA ASN A 79 -4.12 3.23 -5.35
C ASN A 79 -4.70 3.76 -4.03
N ARG A 80 -5.56 4.78 -4.13
CA ARG A 80 -6.14 5.47 -2.97
C ARG A 80 -7.29 4.73 -2.29
N ALA A 81 -7.86 3.72 -2.94
CA ALA A 81 -8.96 2.96 -2.35
C ALA A 81 -9.10 1.56 -2.96
N PHE A 82 -9.60 0.62 -2.15
CA PHE A 82 -9.97 -0.72 -2.58
C PHE A 82 -11.48 -0.92 -2.39
N MET A 83 -12.11 -1.56 -3.36
CA MET A 83 -13.52 -1.98 -3.27
C MET A 83 -13.57 -3.50 -3.34
N LEU A 84 -13.53 -4.13 -2.17
CA LEU A 84 -13.53 -5.58 -2.05
C LEU A 84 -14.95 -6.12 -2.18
N THR A 85 -15.08 -7.25 -2.87
CA THR A 85 -16.27 -8.08 -2.80
C THR A 85 -15.95 -9.29 -1.94
N VAL A 86 -16.67 -9.43 -0.84
CA VAL A 86 -16.51 -10.52 0.12
C VAL A 86 -17.71 -11.43 0.03
N VAL A 87 -17.46 -12.73 -0.02
CA VAL A 87 -18.48 -13.76 0.13
C VAL A 87 -18.36 -14.42 1.50
N VAL A 88 -19.49 -14.71 2.12
CA VAL A 88 -19.60 -15.48 3.36
C VAL A 88 -20.46 -16.72 3.12
N SER A 89 -20.09 -17.81 3.76
CA SER A 89 -20.78 -19.10 3.71
C SER A 89 -20.53 -19.88 4.98
N ASN A 90 -21.43 -20.75 5.44
CA ASN A 90 -21.11 -21.61 6.58
C ASN A 90 -20.01 -22.65 6.25
N GLN A 91 -19.39 -23.17 7.30
CA GLN A 91 -18.40 -24.24 7.26
C GLN A 91 -18.98 -25.56 6.74
N ALA A 92 -20.22 -25.88 7.10
CA ALA A 92 -20.90 -27.06 6.61
C ALA A 92 -21.19 -26.95 5.11
N HIS A 93 -20.72 -27.93 4.34
CA HIS A 93 -21.13 -28.11 2.96
C HIS A 93 -22.56 -28.64 2.91
N LEU A 94 -23.30 -28.24 1.87
CA LEU A 94 -24.63 -28.77 1.66
C LEU A 94 -24.60 -30.23 1.26
N ALA A 95 -25.66 -30.94 1.66
CA ALA A 95 -26.02 -32.19 1.03
C ALA A 95 -26.26 -31.97 -0.47
N SER A 96 -25.76 -32.90 -1.29
CA SER A 96 -25.92 -32.86 -2.75
C SER A 96 -27.40 -32.76 -3.13
N GLY A 97 -27.74 -31.82 -4.03
CA GLY A 97 -29.10 -31.65 -4.58
C GLY A 97 -29.90 -30.43 -4.10
N ILE A 98 -29.35 -29.59 -3.22
CA ILE A 98 -30.00 -28.34 -2.78
C ILE A 98 -29.52 -27.17 -3.66
N GLN A 99 -30.44 -26.51 -4.39
CA GLN A 99 -30.13 -25.48 -5.41
C GLN A 99 -30.07 -24.02 -4.90
N SER A 100 -30.16 -23.74 -3.60
CA SER A 100 -30.11 -22.35 -3.12
C SER A 100 -28.68 -21.84 -3.03
N SER A 101 -28.40 -20.65 -3.59
CA SER A 101 -27.16 -19.92 -3.34
C SER A 101 -27.15 -19.45 -1.89
N LEU A 102 -26.55 -20.26 -1.02
CA LEU A 102 -26.45 -19.88 0.37
C LEU A 102 -25.12 -19.25 0.75
N GLN A 103 -24.77 -18.27 -0.06
CA GLN A 103 -23.65 -17.41 0.16
C GLN A 103 -24.18 -15.98 0.11
N SER A 104 -23.80 -15.18 1.08
CA SER A 104 -24.09 -13.76 1.06
C SER A 104 -22.87 -13.00 0.60
N THR A 105 -23.09 -11.87 -0.07
CA THR A 105 -22.02 -11.03 -0.60
C THR A 105 -22.10 -9.64 0.00
N ALA A 106 -20.96 -9.05 0.35
CA ALA A 106 -20.86 -7.67 0.79
C ALA A 106 -19.73 -6.93 0.07
N GLY A 107 -19.99 -5.64 -0.22
CA GLY A 107 -18.96 -4.70 -0.64
C GLY A 107 -18.28 -4.07 0.57
N VAL A 108 -16.94 -4.01 0.54
CA VAL A 108 -16.13 -3.34 1.56
C VAL A 108 -15.26 -2.29 0.88
N THR A 109 -15.47 -1.02 1.21
CA THR A 109 -14.63 0.08 0.73
C THR A 109 -13.57 0.39 1.78
N ILE A 110 -12.31 0.32 1.37
CA ILE A 110 -11.14 0.64 2.18
C ILE A 110 -10.45 1.84 1.55
N SER A 111 -10.40 2.96 2.25
CA SER A 111 -9.64 4.14 1.86
C SER A 111 -8.20 4.03 2.34
N VAL A 112 -7.24 4.33 1.47
CA VAL A 112 -5.84 4.43 1.84
C VAL A 112 -5.58 5.86 2.33
N GLN A 113 -4.92 5.98 3.47
CA GLN A 113 -4.48 7.24 4.04
C GLN A 113 -3.03 7.47 3.64
N ASP A 114 -2.82 8.61 2.99
CA ASP A 114 -1.54 9.21 2.62
C ASP A 114 -0.68 9.46 3.87
N VAL A 115 0.54 8.92 3.88
CA VAL A 115 1.54 9.05 4.94
C VAL A 115 2.87 9.42 4.33
N ASN A 116 3.32 10.64 4.65
CA ASN A 116 4.54 11.23 4.11
C ASN A 116 5.72 10.27 4.07
N GLU A 117 6.21 10.03 2.86
CA GLU A 117 7.41 9.28 2.57
C GLU A 117 8.61 10.22 2.35
N PRO A 118 9.83 9.80 2.68
CA PRO A 118 11.02 10.60 2.37
C PRO A 118 11.34 10.53 0.87
N PRO A 119 11.94 11.58 0.29
CA PRO A 119 12.38 11.55 -1.09
C PRO A 119 13.45 10.47 -1.31
N TYR A 120 13.42 9.83 -2.49
CA TYR A 120 14.34 8.77 -2.87
C TYR A 120 15.07 9.06 -4.18
N PHE A 121 16.20 8.41 -4.43
CA PHE A 121 16.92 8.49 -5.71
C PHE A 121 16.50 7.33 -6.60
N PRO A 122 15.78 7.55 -7.72
CA PRO A 122 15.32 6.47 -8.60
C PRO A 122 16.46 5.64 -9.21
N THR A 123 17.66 6.22 -9.30
CA THR A 123 18.88 5.53 -9.75
C THR A 123 19.93 5.60 -8.64
N ASN A 124 20.03 4.53 -7.86
CA ASN A 124 21.02 4.38 -6.80
C ASN A 124 21.48 2.90 -6.70
N PRO A 125 22.78 2.58 -6.84
CA PRO A 125 23.90 3.49 -7.08
C PRO A 125 23.92 4.00 -8.53
N LYS A 126 24.24 5.29 -8.72
CA LYS A 126 24.45 5.87 -10.05
C LYS A 126 25.92 5.75 -10.44
N SER A 127 26.23 4.89 -11.42
CA SER A 127 27.59 4.74 -11.94
C SER A 127 27.89 5.84 -12.95
N ILE A 128 29.02 6.53 -12.77
CA ILE A 128 29.51 7.56 -13.67
C ILE A 128 30.79 7.03 -14.32
N ARG A 129 30.87 7.11 -15.64
CA ARG A 129 32.08 6.80 -16.42
C ARG A 129 32.33 7.96 -17.38
N PHE A 130 33.58 8.40 -17.46
CA PHE A 130 34.01 9.45 -18.36
C PHE A 130 35.40 9.12 -18.90
N GLU A 131 35.71 9.62 -20.08
CA GLU A 131 37.01 9.41 -20.71
C GLU A 131 38.12 10.19 -19.99
N GLU A 132 39.32 9.66 -20.07
CA GLU A 132 40.51 10.35 -19.59
C GLU A 132 40.74 11.65 -20.40
N GLY A 133 41.23 12.71 -19.75
CA GLY A 133 41.50 13.99 -20.41
C GLY A 133 40.26 14.87 -20.66
N VAL A 134 39.08 14.47 -20.16
CA VAL A 134 37.89 15.35 -20.13
C VAL A 134 38.23 16.66 -19.39
N PRO A 135 37.91 17.84 -19.96
CA PRO A 135 38.20 19.13 -19.32
C PRO A 135 37.48 19.33 -17.98
N ALA A 136 38.08 20.13 -17.10
CA ALA A 136 37.41 20.61 -15.90
C ALA A 136 36.15 21.42 -16.27
N GLY A 137 35.12 21.35 -15.43
CA GLY A 137 33.82 21.98 -15.67
C GLY A 137 32.90 21.20 -16.60
N THR A 138 33.31 20.04 -17.12
CA THR A 138 32.42 19.16 -17.89
C THR A 138 31.36 18.57 -16.96
N GLY A 139 30.08 18.77 -17.30
CA GLY A 139 28.96 18.14 -16.60
C GLY A 139 28.98 16.63 -16.77
N LEU A 140 29.07 15.89 -15.67
CA LEU A 140 29.17 14.43 -15.68
C LEU A 140 27.80 13.79 -15.58
N THR A 141 26.97 14.27 -14.65
CA THR A 141 25.62 13.74 -14.46
C THR A 141 24.80 14.69 -13.59
N THR A 142 23.49 14.45 -13.57
CA THR A 142 22.57 15.07 -12.62
C THR A 142 22.04 14.01 -11.69
N PHE A 143 22.17 14.17 -10.38
CA PHE A 143 21.44 13.38 -9.39
C PHE A 143 20.08 14.02 -9.19
N SER A 144 19.00 13.25 -9.31
CA SER A 144 17.66 13.73 -9.04
C SER A 144 17.02 12.84 -7.98
N ALA A 145 16.57 13.44 -6.89
CA ALA A 145 15.71 12.81 -5.90
C ALA A 145 14.24 13.10 -6.28
N ALA A 146 13.36 12.13 -6.05
CA ALA A 146 11.93 12.23 -6.27
C ALA A 146 11.20 11.99 -4.94
N ASP A 147 10.25 12.86 -4.64
CA ASP A 147 9.29 12.66 -3.55
C ASP A 147 8.01 12.01 -4.13
N PRO A 148 7.58 10.84 -3.63
CA PRO A 148 6.34 10.21 -4.09
C PRO A 148 5.09 11.00 -3.67
N ASP A 149 5.12 11.75 -2.56
CA ASP A 149 3.97 12.43 -1.97
C ASP A 149 3.54 13.65 -2.80
N ARG A 150 2.71 13.44 -3.82
CA ARG A 150 2.30 14.52 -4.74
C ARG A 150 1.30 15.51 -4.14
N HIS A 151 0.68 15.17 -3.00
CA HIS A 151 -0.46 15.90 -2.44
C HIS A 151 -0.31 16.28 -0.97
N GLN A 152 0.76 15.85 -0.30
CA GLN A 152 1.01 16.21 1.08
C GLN A 152 1.80 17.53 1.16
N ALA A 153 1.07 18.63 1.39
CA ALA A 153 1.72 19.86 1.83
C ALA A 153 2.17 19.66 3.29
N LEU A 154 3.46 19.38 3.50
CA LEU A 154 4.04 19.31 4.84
C LEU A 154 3.77 20.63 5.57
N LYS A 155 2.95 20.57 6.64
CA LYS A 155 2.72 21.72 7.51
C LYS A 155 3.93 21.90 8.42
N GLU A 156 4.99 22.50 7.90
CA GLU A 156 6.23 22.68 8.66
C GLU A 156 6.07 23.66 9.83
N ARG A 157 6.64 23.30 10.99
CA ARG A 157 7.06 24.26 12.01
C ARG A 157 8.43 24.80 11.59
N PRO A 158 8.70 26.11 11.69
CA PRO A 158 9.97 26.67 11.23
C PRO A 158 11.12 26.13 12.10
N SER A 159 11.98 25.28 11.53
CA SER A 159 13.25 24.91 12.14
C SER A 159 14.35 25.81 11.59
N THR A 160 14.93 26.64 12.45
CA THR A 160 16.15 27.38 12.18
C THR A 160 17.33 26.41 12.08
N GLY A 161 17.93 26.28 10.90
CA GLY A 161 19.24 25.63 10.74
C GLY A 161 19.46 24.94 9.39
N ASP A 162 20.17 25.62 8.49
CA ASP A 162 21.07 25.10 7.46
C ASP A 162 20.56 24.01 6.49
N GLY A 163 19.34 24.16 5.99
CA GLY A 163 18.85 23.46 4.80
C GLY A 163 18.35 24.45 3.75
N LEU A 164 18.71 24.26 2.48
CA LEU A 164 18.32 25.11 1.34
C LEU A 164 16.78 25.19 1.20
N CYS A 165 16.16 26.14 1.89
CA CYS A 165 14.77 26.50 1.72
C CYS A 165 14.65 27.65 0.71
N VAL A 166 14.28 27.33 -0.53
CA VAL A 166 13.87 28.34 -1.53
C VAL A 166 12.35 28.50 -1.51
N ASN A 167 11.90 29.64 -0.98
CA ASN A 167 10.61 30.28 -1.28
C ASN A 167 9.31 29.52 -0.97
N GLY A 168 9.25 28.67 0.07
CA GLY A 168 7.97 28.07 0.50
C GLY A 168 7.30 27.18 -0.56
N PHE A 169 8.07 26.69 -1.53
CA PHE A 169 7.67 25.65 -2.47
C PHE A 169 8.30 24.32 -2.05
N HIS A 170 7.50 23.28 -1.94
CA HIS A 170 7.99 21.92 -1.74
C HIS A 170 8.84 21.51 -2.95
N ILE A 171 10.06 21.07 -2.70
CA ILE A 171 10.94 20.53 -3.74
C ILE A 171 10.47 19.09 -3.98
N LEU A 172 9.44 18.91 -4.82
CA LEU A 172 8.96 17.59 -5.26
C LEU A 172 10.07 16.78 -5.94
N THR A 173 11.09 17.49 -6.44
CA THR A 173 12.29 16.93 -7.06
C THR A 173 13.49 17.82 -6.80
N PHE A 174 14.52 17.30 -6.12
CA PHE A 174 15.80 17.98 -5.97
C PHE A 174 16.76 17.45 -7.03
N SER A 175 17.33 18.34 -7.85
CA SER A 175 18.37 17.98 -8.81
C SER A 175 19.68 18.68 -8.49
N MET A 176 20.77 17.91 -8.49
CA MET A 176 22.13 18.42 -8.35
C MET A 176 22.98 17.96 -9.53
N ASP A 177 23.55 18.92 -10.25
CA ASP A 177 24.56 18.67 -11.26
C ASP A 177 25.92 18.39 -10.62
N ILE A 178 26.57 17.32 -11.09
CA ILE A 178 27.95 17.00 -10.73
C ILE A 178 28.81 17.25 -11.96
N SER A 179 29.78 18.13 -11.80
CA SER A 179 30.76 18.47 -12.83
C SER A 179 32.16 18.02 -12.42
N LEU A 180 33.01 17.75 -13.41
CA LEU A 180 34.39 17.34 -13.17
C LEU A 180 35.21 18.52 -12.62
N ALA A 181 35.70 18.41 -11.38
CA ALA A 181 36.44 19.49 -10.73
C ALA A 181 37.83 19.76 -11.38
N SER A 182 38.48 18.71 -11.90
CA SER A 182 39.77 18.79 -12.58
C SER A 182 39.88 17.75 -13.68
N ALA A 183 40.68 18.03 -14.72
CA ALA A 183 40.87 17.07 -15.81
C ALA A 183 41.28 15.67 -15.30
N GLY A 184 40.72 14.62 -15.91
CA GLY A 184 40.99 13.24 -15.51
C GLY A 184 42.49 12.90 -15.54
N PRO A 185 43.00 12.06 -14.62
CA PRO A 185 44.41 11.73 -14.55
C PRO A 185 44.86 11.07 -15.86
N ARG A 186 45.83 11.64 -16.59
CA ARG A 186 46.37 11.00 -17.80
C ARG A 186 47.14 9.75 -17.41
N LYS A 187 46.91 8.62 -18.08
CA LYS A 187 47.77 7.43 -18.00
C LYS A 187 49.16 7.87 -18.43
N GLY A 188 50.06 7.97 -17.47
CA GLY A 188 51.48 8.10 -17.76
C GLY A 188 51.93 6.85 -18.48
N THR A 189 52.28 6.98 -19.76
CA THR A 189 53.09 5.98 -20.44
C THR A 189 54.43 5.94 -19.70
N SER A 190 54.67 4.91 -18.89
CA SER A 190 56.03 4.64 -18.43
C SER A 190 56.84 4.25 -19.67
N MET A 191 57.86 5.05 -19.99
CA MET A 191 58.98 4.56 -20.81
C MET A 191 59.77 3.51 -20.03
#